data_AF-A0A7W1W8D7-F1
#
_entry.id   AF-A0A7W1W8D7-F1
#
_cell.length_a   1.000
_cell.length_b   1.000
_cell.length_c   1.000
_cell.angle_alpha   90.00
_cell.angle_beta   90.00
_cell.angle_gamma   90.00
#
_symmetry.space_group_name_H-M   'P 1'
#
loop_
_entity.id
_entity.type
_entity.pdbx_description
1 polymer ?
#
loop_
_entity_poly.entity_id
_entity_poly.type
_entity_poly.pdbx_seq_one_letter_code
_entity_poly.pdbx_strand_id
1 'polypeptide(L)'
;MLKTEELLNIKEASVWATEHLGKTVTPSNIAYLINYGRIKKVGDNASVLIAKDDLFNYYKAYKNSREFIWKDQLGDDLNWALSFEQYTESQTTKHVHRLHPYKGKFIPQLVEYFLDNHTDKFKTETFFKKGDIVLDPFCGSGTTLVQANELGINAVGIDISAFNALISNIKVKKVNLVELQTCINDVSHWLRQFTSEQANVEFESKLTEYLNKYNNKFFPSPEFKIRARKKEFDDKSYTAEHEAIVLKKYNEVVELYGIKLKQNKAERFLDKWFAESVREEIDFVSEQIKRVKSKEIRDVLTVILSRTIRSCRATTHADLATLV
;
A
#
# COMPACT_ATOMS: atom_id res chain seq x y z
N MET A 1 41.21 12.43 -19.84
CA MET A 1 41.06 12.17 -18.39
C MET A 1 39.87 11.24 -18.20
N LEU A 2 40.11 9.99 -17.81
CA LEU A 2 39.04 9.07 -17.41
C LEU A 2 38.43 9.63 -16.12
N LYS A 3 37.15 10.06 -16.16
CA LYS A 3 36.42 10.41 -14.93
C LYS A 3 36.36 9.15 -14.08
N THR A 4 37.01 9.16 -12.92
CA THR A 4 36.85 8.12 -11.91
C THR A 4 35.41 8.18 -11.44
N GLU A 5 34.62 7.18 -11.81
CA GLU A 5 33.20 7.10 -11.45
C GLU A 5 33.11 6.83 -9.95
N GLU A 6 32.63 7.79 -9.17
CA GLU A 6 32.49 7.65 -7.71
C GLU A 6 31.39 6.61 -7.41
N LEU A 7 31.77 5.53 -6.75
CA LEU A 7 30.88 4.43 -6.40
C LEU A 7 30.48 4.53 -4.92
N LEU A 8 29.18 4.43 -4.66
CA LEU A 8 28.60 4.49 -3.32
C LEU A 8 27.93 3.16 -2.98
N ASN A 9 28.08 2.68 -1.75
CA ASN A 9 27.21 1.60 -1.26
C ASN A 9 25.79 2.13 -0.99
N ILE A 10 24.83 1.23 -0.74
CA ILE A 10 23.42 1.59 -0.52
C ILE A 10 23.24 2.64 0.60
N LYS A 11 24.01 2.52 1.68
CA LYS A 11 23.92 3.45 2.82
C LYS A 11 24.46 4.83 2.44
N GLU A 12 25.65 4.90 1.84
CA GLU A 12 26.26 6.14 1.36
C GLU A 12 25.38 6.83 0.31
N ALA A 13 24.84 6.07 -0.64
CA ALA A 13 23.89 6.56 -1.63
C ALA A 13 22.64 7.17 -0.98
N SER A 14 22.12 6.55 0.10
CA SER A 14 20.95 7.07 0.82
C SER A 14 21.25 8.38 1.56
N VAL A 15 22.43 8.51 2.15
CA VAL A 15 22.89 9.74 2.81
C VAL A 15 23.07 10.84 1.77
N TRP A 16 23.82 10.56 0.71
CA TRP A 16 24.04 11.50 -0.38
C TRP A 16 22.72 11.99 -1.01
N ALA A 17 21.78 11.07 -1.29
CA ALA A 17 20.49 11.44 -1.87
C ALA A 17 19.64 12.28 -0.90
N THR A 18 19.73 12.01 0.40
CA THR A 18 19.05 12.80 1.43
C THR A 18 19.55 14.24 1.45
N GLU A 19 20.86 14.42 1.48
CA GLU A 19 21.51 15.73 1.43
C GLU A 19 21.21 16.46 0.11
N HIS A 20 21.32 15.74 -1.01
CA HIS A 20 21.09 16.30 -2.33
C HIS A 20 19.66 16.78 -2.54
N LEU A 21 18.66 16.07 -1.99
CA LEU A 21 17.24 16.40 -2.16
C LEU A 21 16.67 17.28 -1.05
N GLY A 22 17.31 17.34 0.12
CA GLY A 22 16.75 17.97 1.31
C GLY A 22 15.55 17.22 1.90
N LYS A 23 15.42 15.92 1.59
CA LYS A 23 14.35 15.04 2.10
C LYS A 23 14.93 13.66 2.42
N THR A 24 14.38 12.98 3.42
CA THR A 24 14.87 11.66 3.83
C THR A 24 14.74 10.63 2.71
N VAL A 25 15.87 10.06 2.31
CA VAL A 25 15.97 8.90 1.41
C VAL A 25 16.59 7.76 2.22
N THR A 26 15.86 6.66 2.35
CA THR A 26 16.31 5.49 3.13
C THR A 26 17.10 4.50 2.28
N PRO A 27 17.91 3.62 2.88
CA PRO A 27 18.53 2.49 2.18
C PRO A 27 17.52 1.64 1.38
N SER A 28 16.29 1.47 1.89
CA SER A 28 15.22 0.76 1.18
C SER A 28 14.76 1.49 -0.07
N ASN A 29 14.77 2.82 -0.10
CA ASN A 29 14.46 3.59 -1.32
C ASN A 29 15.53 3.34 -2.38
N ILE A 30 16.81 3.34 -1.99
CA ILE A 30 17.92 3.05 -2.90
C ILE A 30 17.82 1.61 -3.41
N ALA A 31 17.61 0.63 -2.52
CA ALA A 31 17.41 -0.77 -2.90
C ALA A 31 16.21 -0.95 -3.86
N TYR A 32 15.13 -0.19 -3.66
CA TYR A 32 13.99 -0.17 -4.58
C TYR A 32 14.41 0.31 -5.97
N LEU A 33 15.19 1.39 -6.08
CA LEU A 33 15.66 1.87 -7.38
C LEU A 33 16.49 0.82 -8.11
N ILE A 34 17.35 0.08 -7.39
CA ILE A 34 18.15 -1.01 -7.94
C ILE A 34 17.24 -2.17 -8.38
N ASN A 35 16.34 -2.65 -7.51
CA ASN A 35 15.46 -3.79 -7.77
C ASN A 35 14.48 -3.53 -8.92
N TYR A 36 14.12 -2.27 -9.14
CA TYR A 36 13.32 -1.84 -10.28
C TYR A 36 14.16 -1.42 -11.48
N GLY A 37 15.48 -1.58 -11.45
CA GLY A 37 16.39 -1.25 -12.57
C GLY A 37 16.39 0.23 -12.95
N ARG A 38 16.01 1.12 -12.03
CA ARG A 38 16.03 2.58 -12.22
C ARG A 38 17.45 3.13 -12.17
N ILE A 39 18.31 2.45 -11.43
CA ILE A 39 19.73 2.73 -11.26
C ILE A 39 20.50 1.42 -11.40
N LYS A 40 21.68 1.46 -11.99
CA LYS A 40 22.52 0.28 -12.22
C LYS A 40 23.26 -0.11 -10.94
N LYS A 41 23.33 -1.41 -10.66
CA LYS A 41 24.26 -1.96 -9.65
C LYS A 41 25.61 -2.26 -10.30
N VAL A 42 26.68 -2.02 -9.55
CA VAL A 42 28.07 -2.36 -9.89
C VAL A 42 28.58 -3.29 -8.78
N GLY A 43 29.12 -4.46 -9.15
CA GLY A 43 29.62 -5.48 -8.21
C GLY A 43 28.67 -6.65 -7.94
N ASP A 44 29.15 -7.63 -7.18
CA ASP A 44 28.45 -8.87 -6.82
C ASP A 44 27.55 -8.71 -5.58
N ASN A 45 26.70 -9.71 -5.29
CA ASN A 45 25.68 -9.67 -4.23
C ASN A 45 26.19 -9.29 -2.83
N ALA A 46 27.48 -9.44 -2.54
CA ALA A 46 28.09 -9.07 -1.25
C ALA A 46 28.51 -7.59 -1.14
N SER A 47 28.63 -6.87 -2.27
CA SER A 47 29.11 -5.48 -2.31
C SER A 47 28.38 -4.69 -3.41
N VAL A 48 27.09 -4.47 -3.21
CA VAL A 48 26.27 -3.68 -4.16
C VAL A 48 26.71 -2.22 -4.10
N LEU A 49 27.36 -1.77 -5.18
CA LEU A 49 27.77 -0.38 -5.38
C LEU A 49 26.94 0.29 -6.48
N ILE A 50 26.90 1.61 -6.45
CA ILE A 50 26.08 2.46 -7.32
C ILE A 50 26.94 3.62 -7.80
N ALA A 51 26.92 3.89 -9.11
CA ALA A 51 27.53 5.10 -9.65
C ALA A 51 26.77 6.34 -9.16
N LYS A 52 27.49 7.27 -8.52
CA LYS A 52 26.92 8.53 -8.03
C LYS A 52 26.30 9.36 -9.16
N ASP A 53 26.87 9.31 -10.35
CA ASP A 53 26.35 9.99 -11.54
C ASP A 53 24.98 9.43 -11.96
N ASP A 54 24.75 8.12 -11.89
CA ASP A 54 23.42 7.53 -12.16
C ASP A 54 22.38 8.01 -11.15
N LEU A 55 22.77 8.07 -9.87
CA LEU A 55 21.90 8.54 -8.79
C LEU A 55 21.57 10.03 -8.95
N PHE A 56 22.57 10.84 -9.32
CA PHE A 56 22.38 12.25 -9.64
C PHE A 56 21.45 12.45 -10.84
N ASN A 57 21.68 11.73 -11.93
CA ASN A 57 20.85 11.83 -13.13
C ASN A 57 19.39 11.44 -12.86
N TYR A 58 19.17 10.40 -12.04
CA TYR A 58 17.82 10.02 -11.61
C TYR A 58 17.10 11.15 -10.86
N TYR A 59 17.79 11.80 -9.91
CA TYR A 59 17.18 12.83 -9.05
C TYR A 59 17.17 14.24 -9.64
N LYS A 60 18.05 14.55 -10.61
CA LYS A 60 18.10 15.85 -11.30
C LYS A 60 16.76 16.24 -11.92
N ALA A 61 15.97 15.26 -12.38
CA ALA A 61 14.65 15.49 -12.96
C ALA A 61 13.58 15.96 -11.94
N TYR A 62 13.82 15.78 -10.64
CA TYR A 62 12.79 15.90 -9.60
C TYR A 62 12.76 17.22 -8.83
N LYS A 63 13.87 17.97 -8.76
CA LYS A 63 14.02 19.00 -7.70
C LYS A 63 13.37 20.37 -7.99
N ASN A 64 13.27 20.79 -9.25
CA ASN A 64 12.86 22.17 -9.59
C ASN A 64 11.75 22.29 -10.65
N SER A 65 11.28 21.18 -11.22
CA SER A 65 10.32 21.25 -12.33
C SER A 65 8.90 21.50 -11.85
N ARG A 66 8.44 20.83 -10.79
CA ARG A 66 7.01 20.83 -10.45
C ARG A 66 6.49 22.15 -9.91
N GLU A 67 7.06 22.72 -8.84
CA GLU A 67 6.58 23.99 -8.29
C GLU A 67 6.54 25.09 -9.34
N PHE A 68 7.61 25.20 -10.13
CA PHE A 68 7.70 26.15 -11.23
C PHE A 68 6.63 25.90 -12.30
N ILE A 69 6.48 24.65 -12.79
CA ILE A 69 5.46 24.30 -13.80
C ILE A 69 4.05 24.63 -13.30
N TRP A 70 3.72 24.29 -12.06
CA TRP A 70 2.39 24.50 -11.52
C TRP A 70 2.09 25.97 -11.24
N LYS A 71 3.07 26.76 -10.78
CA LYS A 71 2.93 28.23 -10.63
C LYS A 71 2.82 28.94 -11.98
N ASP A 72 3.57 28.50 -12.98
CA ASP A 72 3.47 29.01 -14.35
C ASP A 72 2.07 28.73 -14.96
N GLN A 73 1.50 27.55 -14.68
CA GLN A 73 0.18 27.16 -15.20
C GLN A 73 -1.00 27.76 -14.44
N LEU A 74 -0.94 27.83 -13.11
CA LEU A 74 -2.07 28.21 -12.26
C LEU A 74 -1.99 29.64 -11.73
N GLY A 75 -0.81 30.27 -11.78
CA GLY A 75 -0.58 31.61 -11.26
C GLY A 75 0.07 31.63 -9.87
N ASP A 76 0.34 32.85 -9.41
CA ASP A 76 1.02 33.13 -8.13
C ASP A 76 0.12 32.95 -6.89
N ASP A 77 -1.19 32.72 -7.08
CA ASP A 77 -2.16 32.42 -6.03
C ASP A 77 -2.04 30.96 -5.53
N LEU A 78 -1.29 30.11 -6.23
CA LEU A 78 -1.01 28.74 -5.82
C LEU A 78 -0.26 28.70 -4.49
N ASN A 79 -0.95 28.25 -3.44
CA ASN A 79 -0.32 27.95 -2.16
C ASN A 79 0.45 26.64 -2.22
N TRP A 80 1.72 26.71 -2.64
CA TRP A 80 2.60 25.54 -2.70
C TRP A 80 2.85 24.89 -1.32
N ALA A 81 2.69 25.62 -0.22
CA ALA A 81 2.82 25.04 1.13
C ALA A 81 1.75 23.98 1.40
N LEU A 82 0.57 24.10 0.76
CA LEU A 82 -0.51 23.11 0.79
C LEU A 82 -0.39 22.01 -0.28
N SER A 83 0.75 21.92 -0.98
CA SER A 83 1.05 20.77 -1.84
C SER A 83 1.43 19.52 -1.03
N PHE A 84 2.00 19.73 0.16
CA PHE A 84 2.50 18.67 1.04
C PHE A 84 3.50 17.72 0.35
N GLU A 85 4.17 18.15 -0.72
CA GLU A 85 5.08 17.32 -1.53
C GLU A 85 6.27 16.77 -0.73
N GLN A 86 6.65 17.46 0.35
CA GLN A 86 7.71 17.04 1.26
C GLN A 86 7.35 15.79 2.06
N TYR A 87 6.06 15.46 2.21
CA TYR A 87 5.63 14.34 3.05
C TYR A 87 5.62 13.02 2.26
N THR A 88 6.22 12.00 2.87
CA THR A 88 6.16 10.62 2.39
C THR A 88 4.78 10.00 2.63
N GLU A 89 4.48 8.88 1.95
CA GLU A 89 3.21 8.16 2.16
C GLU A 89 3.03 7.73 3.62
N SER A 90 4.09 7.31 4.31
CA SER A 90 3.99 6.95 5.73
C SER A 90 3.59 8.14 6.61
N GLN A 91 4.06 9.35 6.28
CA GLN A 91 3.69 10.58 6.97
C GLN A 91 2.26 11.02 6.63
N THR A 92 1.86 10.96 5.35
CA THR A 92 0.47 11.27 4.92
C THR A 92 -0.54 10.19 5.28
N THR A 93 -0.09 9.11 5.91
CA THR A 93 -0.93 8.03 6.46
C THR A 93 -0.62 7.72 7.92
N LYS A 94 -0.15 8.72 8.70
CA LYS A 94 0.24 8.59 10.12
C LYS A 94 -0.81 7.86 10.98
N HIS A 95 -0.34 7.23 12.06
CA HIS A 95 -1.17 6.56 13.06
C HIS A 95 -2.15 5.53 12.48
N VAL A 96 -3.45 5.73 12.71
CA VAL A 96 -4.56 4.84 12.33
C VAL A 96 -5.05 5.07 10.89
N HIS A 97 -4.52 6.07 10.18
CA HIS A 97 -4.94 6.40 8.81
C HIS A 97 -4.57 5.34 7.78
N ARG A 98 -3.67 4.42 8.14
CA ARG A 98 -3.31 3.24 7.35
C ARG A 98 -4.06 1.98 7.77
N LEU A 99 -5.02 2.05 8.70
CA LEU A 99 -5.79 0.88 9.15
C LEU A 99 -6.62 0.27 8.01
N HIS A 100 -7.31 1.08 7.21
CA HIS A 100 -8.06 0.63 6.04
C HIS A 100 -7.90 1.62 4.87
N PRO A 101 -7.68 1.15 3.62
CA PRO A 101 -7.58 2.04 2.45
C PRO A 101 -8.95 2.69 2.13
N TYR A 102 -8.93 3.96 1.73
CA TYR A 102 -10.11 4.73 1.31
C TYR A 102 -9.72 5.64 0.14
N LYS A 103 -10.45 5.58 -0.99
CA LYS A 103 -10.06 6.22 -2.26
C LYS A 103 -10.18 7.75 -2.23
N GLY A 104 -11.16 8.28 -1.49
CA GLY A 104 -11.42 9.72 -1.39
C GLY A 104 -10.90 10.36 -0.10
N LYS A 105 -9.76 9.90 0.43
CA LYS A 105 -9.21 10.41 1.70
C LYS A 105 -8.30 11.61 1.46
N PHE A 106 -8.49 12.69 2.20
CA PHE A 106 -7.50 13.76 2.32
C PHE A 106 -6.37 13.37 3.27
N ILE A 107 -5.19 13.95 3.05
CA ILE A 107 -4.05 13.74 3.94
C ILE A 107 -4.31 14.40 5.31
N PRO A 108 -3.83 13.79 6.42
CA PRO A 108 -4.05 14.31 7.77
C PRO A 108 -3.57 15.76 7.95
N GLN A 109 -2.43 16.11 7.33
CA GLN A 109 -1.78 17.41 7.46
C GLN A 109 -2.64 18.56 6.93
N LEU A 110 -3.43 18.31 5.87
CA LEU A 110 -4.33 19.32 5.33
C LEU A 110 -5.43 19.68 6.33
N VAL A 111 -5.93 18.69 7.07
CA VAL A 111 -6.96 18.90 8.08
C VAL A 111 -6.37 19.56 9.31
N GLU A 112 -5.23 19.05 9.77
CA GLU A 112 -4.47 19.63 10.89
C GLU A 112 -4.22 21.12 10.64
N TYR A 113 -3.84 21.48 9.40
CA TYR A 113 -3.65 22.87 9.01
C TYR A 113 -4.86 23.76 9.29
N PHE A 114 -6.08 23.29 8.99
CA PHE A 114 -7.30 24.07 9.24
C PHE A 114 -7.78 24.02 10.69
N LEU A 115 -7.51 22.94 11.41
CA LEU A 115 -8.03 22.72 12.76
C LEU A 115 -7.12 23.25 13.88
N ASP A 116 -5.81 23.31 13.67
CA ASP A 116 -4.88 23.75 14.70
C ASP A 116 -4.93 25.28 14.93
N ASN A 117 -4.06 25.78 15.81
CA ASN A 117 -3.99 27.20 16.16
C ASN A 117 -2.92 28.00 15.38
N HIS A 118 -2.20 27.40 14.43
CA HIS A 118 -1.18 28.16 13.70
C HIS A 118 -1.85 29.13 12.71
N THR A 119 -1.17 30.23 12.41
CA THR A 119 -1.55 31.18 11.37
C THR A 119 -0.37 31.41 10.44
N ASP A 120 -0.65 31.69 9.19
CA ASP A 120 0.34 32.08 8.19
C ASP A 120 -0.22 33.13 7.23
N LYS A 121 0.44 33.36 6.10
CA LYS A 121 -0.01 34.33 5.10
C LYS A 121 -1.33 33.98 4.40
N PHE A 122 -1.80 32.74 4.53
CA PHE A 122 -3.03 32.22 3.92
C PHE A 122 -4.11 31.92 4.97
N LYS A 123 -3.76 31.25 6.07
CA LYS A 123 -4.63 31.08 7.24
C LYS A 123 -4.35 32.22 8.21
N THR A 124 -5.08 33.32 8.03
CA THR A 124 -4.88 34.57 8.79
C THR A 124 -5.52 34.57 10.17
N GLU A 125 -6.37 33.59 10.47
CA GLU A 125 -7.05 33.44 11.75
C GLU A 125 -7.20 31.98 12.17
N THR A 126 -7.48 31.77 13.45
CA THR A 126 -7.75 30.44 14.02
C THR A 126 -9.25 30.16 14.03
N PHE A 127 -9.68 29.07 13.38
CA PHE A 127 -11.10 28.72 13.27
C PHE A 127 -11.62 27.86 14.43
N PHE A 128 -10.73 27.14 15.12
CA PHE A 128 -11.08 26.21 16.19
C PHE A 128 -10.12 26.32 17.37
N LYS A 129 -10.62 25.94 18.54
CA LYS A 129 -9.88 25.81 19.80
C LYS A 129 -10.18 24.46 20.44
N LYS A 130 -9.29 24.02 21.33
CA LYS A 130 -9.50 22.81 22.14
C LYS A 130 -10.84 22.89 22.86
N GLY A 131 -11.65 21.83 22.74
CA GLY A 131 -13.00 21.76 23.29
C GLY A 131 -14.12 22.20 22.34
N ASP A 132 -13.81 22.88 21.23
CA ASP A 132 -14.79 23.17 20.18
C ASP A 132 -15.30 21.89 19.52
N ILE A 133 -16.35 22.00 18.70
CA ILE A 133 -16.95 20.89 17.95
C ILE A 133 -16.79 21.14 16.46
N VAL A 134 -16.22 20.18 15.74
CA VAL A 134 -16.22 20.15 14.27
C VAL A 134 -17.27 19.15 13.75
N LEU A 135 -18.04 19.55 12.74
CA LEU A 135 -18.95 18.68 12.01
C LEU A 135 -18.35 18.36 10.63
N ASP A 136 -18.18 17.08 10.33
CA ASP A 136 -17.86 16.59 9.00
C ASP A 136 -19.07 15.84 8.43
N PRO A 137 -19.87 16.45 7.54
CA PRO A 137 -21.09 15.84 7.03
C PRO A 137 -20.84 14.70 6.03
N PHE A 138 -19.59 14.47 5.61
CA PHE A 138 -19.19 13.45 4.65
C PHE A 138 -17.86 12.79 5.08
N CYS A 139 -17.83 12.28 6.31
CA CYS A 139 -16.58 11.99 6.99
C CYS A 139 -15.77 10.85 6.39
N GLY A 140 -16.37 9.98 5.56
CA GLY A 140 -15.67 8.89 4.91
C GLY A 140 -14.98 7.99 5.93
N SER A 141 -13.66 7.82 5.77
CA SER A 141 -12.84 7.06 6.71
C SER A 141 -12.41 7.82 7.97
N GLY A 142 -12.92 9.03 8.19
CA GLY A 142 -12.83 9.75 9.47
C GLY A 142 -11.56 10.55 9.66
N THR A 143 -10.91 11.03 8.60
CA THR A 143 -9.65 11.77 8.76
C THR A 143 -9.85 13.03 9.60
N THR A 144 -10.95 13.79 9.40
CA THR A 144 -11.32 14.95 10.23
C THR A 144 -11.43 14.60 11.70
N LEU A 145 -12.13 13.50 12.00
CA LEU A 145 -12.41 13.07 13.37
C LEU A 145 -11.12 12.69 14.11
N VAL A 146 -10.20 12.01 13.43
CA VAL A 146 -8.90 11.63 14.02
C VAL A 146 -8.04 12.86 14.29
N GLN A 147 -7.96 13.82 13.36
CA GLN A 147 -7.15 15.03 13.56
C GLN A 147 -7.76 15.96 14.62
N ALA A 148 -9.08 16.10 14.65
CA ALA A 148 -9.76 16.81 15.73
C ALA A 148 -9.43 16.18 17.09
N ASN A 149 -9.50 14.85 17.20
CA ASN A 149 -9.15 14.13 18.43
C ASN A 149 -7.68 14.33 18.85
N GLU A 150 -6.73 14.34 17.90
CA GLU A 150 -5.31 14.65 18.18
C GLU A 150 -5.12 16.05 18.77
N LEU A 151 -5.93 17.02 18.34
CA LEU A 151 -5.88 18.42 18.77
C LEU A 151 -6.76 18.71 20.01
N GLY A 152 -7.47 17.71 20.53
CA GLY A 152 -8.41 17.88 21.64
C GLY A 152 -9.68 18.66 21.25
N ILE A 153 -10.06 18.62 19.98
CA ILE A 153 -11.30 19.16 19.42
C ILE A 153 -12.32 18.00 19.34
N ASN A 154 -13.56 18.26 19.75
CA ASN A 154 -14.64 17.30 19.61
C ASN A 154 -15.06 17.20 18.14
N ALA A 155 -15.46 16.02 17.67
CA ALA A 155 -15.88 15.85 16.28
C ALA A 155 -17.13 14.99 16.14
N VAL A 156 -17.99 15.38 15.20
CA VAL A 156 -19.14 14.59 14.75
C VAL A 156 -18.96 14.34 13.26
N GLY A 157 -19.00 13.07 12.86
CA GLY A 157 -18.92 12.66 11.47
C GLY A 157 -20.23 12.02 11.00
N ILE A 158 -20.66 12.37 9.79
CA ILE A 158 -21.81 11.75 9.12
C ILE A 158 -21.31 11.06 7.86
N ASP A 159 -21.73 9.82 7.64
CA ASP A 159 -21.51 9.08 6.40
C ASP A 159 -22.69 8.14 6.15
N ILE A 160 -23.08 8.00 4.89
CA ILE A 160 -24.17 7.10 4.48
C ILE A 160 -23.79 5.62 4.61
N SER A 161 -22.50 5.31 4.49
CA SER A 161 -21.97 3.95 4.59
C SER A 161 -21.73 3.60 6.06
N ALA A 162 -22.50 2.64 6.57
CA ALA A 162 -22.30 2.07 7.90
C ALA A 162 -20.87 1.53 8.09
N PHE A 163 -20.24 1.05 7.02
CA PHE A 163 -18.86 0.56 7.07
C PHE A 163 -17.83 1.69 7.18
N ASN A 164 -18.05 2.83 6.50
CA ASN A 164 -17.21 4.02 6.65
C ASN A 164 -17.34 4.62 8.05
N ALA A 165 -18.57 4.68 8.57
CA ALA A 165 -18.83 5.08 9.95
C ALA A 165 -18.14 4.13 10.95
N LEU A 166 -18.15 2.81 10.71
CA LEU A 166 -17.42 1.83 11.52
C LEU A 166 -15.91 2.13 11.53
N ILE A 167 -15.29 2.32 10.35
CA ILE A 167 -13.86 2.67 10.24
C ILE A 167 -13.56 3.95 11.03
N SER A 168 -14.35 4.99 10.84
CA SER A 168 -14.17 6.29 11.50
C SER A 168 -14.25 6.16 13.02
N ASN A 169 -15.25 5.43 13.52
CA ASN A 169 -15.43 5.21 14.96
C ASN A 169 -14.28 4.43 15.59
N ILE A 170 -13.82 3.33 14.98
CA ILE A 170 -12.74 2.53 15.58
C ILE A 170 -11.42 3.30 15.64
N LYS A 171 -11.17 4.23 14.71
CA LYS A 171 -9.94 5.03 14.66
C LYS A 171 -9.82 6.02 15.82
N VAL A 172 -10.93 6.44 16.40
CA VAL A 172 -10.98 7.38 17.54
C VAL A 172 -11.34 6.70 18.86
N LYS A 173 -11.66 5.40 18.84
CA LYS A 173 -12.06 4.64 20.01
C LYS A 173 -10.85 4.11 20.79
N LYS A 174 -10.97 4.09 22.11
CA LYS A 174 -10.01 3.38 22.97
C LYS A 174 -10.27 1.87 22.89
N VAL A 175 -9.24 1.10 22.56
CA VAL A 175 -9.30 -0.35 22.40
C VAL A 175 -8.25 -1.00 23.31
N ASN A 176 -8.62 -2.08 23.99
CA ASN A 176 -7.66 -2.88 24.75
C ASN A 176 -6.75 -3.63 23.77
N LEU A 177 -5.54 -3.13 23.59
CA LEU A 177 -4.59 -3.69 22.62
C LEU A 177 -4.09 -5.08 23.01
N VAL A 178 -4.02 -5.40 24.31
CA VAL A 178 -3.61 -6.73 24.78
C VAL A 178 -4.67 -7.76 24.40
N GLU A 179 -5.93 -7.47 24.72
CA GLU A 179 -7.04 -8.35 24.37
C GLU A 179 -7.22 -8.47 22.86
N LEU A 180 -7.08 -7.35 22.11
CA LEU A 180 -7.10 -7.37 20.64
C LEU A 180 -5.99 -8.28 20.08
N GLN A 181 -4.76 -8.18 20.59
CA GLN A 181 -3.64 -9.01 20.15
C GLN A 181 -3.91 -10.49 20.43
N THR A 182 -4.46 -10.82 21.60
CA THR A 182 -4.86 -12.20 21.93
C THR A 182 -5.89 -12.70 20.92
N CYS A 183 -6.97 -11.96 20.66
CA CYS A 183 -7.99 -12.38 19.68
C CYS A 183 -7.43 -12.52 18.25
N ILE A 184 -6.52 -11.63 17.83
CA ILE A 184 -5.84 -11.76 16.53
C ILE A 184 -5.04 -13.05 16.46
N ASN A 185 -4.29 -13.39 17.52
CA ASN A 185 -3.48 -14.60 17.57
C ASN A 185 -4.35 -15.86 17.54
N ASP A 186 -5.45 -15.86 18.29
CA ASP A 186 -6.40 -16.97 18.34
C ASP A 186 -7.04 -17.21 16.97
N VAL A 187 -7.60 -16.17 16.36
CA VAL A 187 -8.20 -16.23 15.01
C VAL A 187 -7.18 -16.72 13.98
N SER A 188 -5.94 -16.21 14.05
CA SER A 188 -4.87 -16.63 13.15
C SER A 188 -4.46 -18.10 13.37
N HIS A 189 -4.45 -18.56 14.62
CA HIS A 189 -4.16 -19.95 14.96
C HIS A 189 -5.26 -20.88 14.44
N TRP A 190 -6.52 -20.55 14.67
CA TRP A 190 -7.65 -21.34 14.18
C TRP A 190 -7.70 -21.38 12.66
N LEU A 191 -7.38 -20.27 11.96
CA LEU A 191 -7.29 -20.28 10.50
C LEU A 191 -6.19 -21.23 10.01
N ARG A 192 -5.01 -21.22 10.64
CA ARG A 192 -3.94 -22.16 10.29
C ARG A 192 -4.33 -23.62 10.50
N GLN A 193 -5.07 -23.93 11.56
CA GLN A 193 -5.61 -25.28 11.78
C GLN A 193 -6.67 -25.65 10.74
N PHE A 194 -7.53 -24.69 10.38
CA PHE A 194 -8.54 -24.89 9.34
C PHE A 194 -7.93 -25.18 7.97
N THR A 195 -6.78 -24.56 7.65
CA THR A 195 -6.12 -24.72 6.35
C THR A 195 -5.08 -25.85 6.30
N SER A 196 -4.57 -26.35 7.44
CA SER A 196 -3.46 -27.31 7.46
C SER A 196 -3.77 -28.66 6.81
N GLU A 197 -5.03 -29.02 6.70
CA GLU A 197 -5.48 -30.30 6.09
C GLU A 197 -5.93 -30.12 4.63
N GLN A 198 -5.83 -28.92 4.08
CA GLN A 198 -6.34 -28.60 2.75
C GLN A 198 -5.25 -28.76 1.68
N ALA A 199 -5.64 -29.33 0.52
CA ALA A 199 -4.78 -29.45 -0.66
C ALA A 199 -4.21 -28.11 -1.15
N ASN A 200 -4.83 -26.98 -0.77
CA ASN A 200 -4.39 -25.63 -1.08
C ASN A 200 -2.96 -25.33 -0.62
N VAL A 201 -2.53 -25.87 0.54
CA VAL A 201 -1.19 -25.59 1.08
C VAL A 201 -0.10 -26.18 0.19
N GLU A 202 -0.28 -27.43 -0.25
CA GLU A 202 0.66 -28.08 -1.16
C GLU A 202 0.63 -27.46 -2.56
N PHE A 203 -0.57 -27.12 -3.05
CA PHE A 203 -0.77 -26.38 -4.30
C PHE A 203 0.03 -25.08 -4.32
N GLU A 204 -0.14 -24.22 -3.31
CA GLU A 204 0.56 -22.93 -3.22
C GLU A 204 2.08 -23.11 -3.13
N SER A 205 2.53 -24.10 -2.35
CA SER A 205 3.96 -24.41 -2.25
C SER A 205 4.55 -24.83 -3.59
N LYS A 206 3.87 -25.71 -4.35
CA LYS A 206 4.36 -26.18 -5.65
C LYS A 206 4.32 -25.10 -6.73
N LEU A 207 3.24 -24.32 -6.76
CA LEU A 207 3.12 -23.21 -7.71
C LEU A 207 4.20 -22.16 -7.44
N THR A 208 4.40 -21.78 -6.17
CA THR A 208 5.44 -20.81 -5.77
C THR A 208 6.85 -21.31 -6.14
N GLU A 209 7.16 -22.58 -5.89
CA GLU A 209 8.45 -23.18 -6.27
C GLU A 209 8.68 -23.08 -7.79
N TYR A 210 7.67 -23.43 -8.59
CA TYR A 210 7.74 -23.33 -10.05
C TYR A 210 7.92 -21.89 -10.51
N LEU A 211 7.07 -20.97 -10.03
CA LEU A 211 7.11 -19.55 -10.42
C LEU A 211 8.46 -18.92 -10.09
N ASN A 212 9.04 -19.22 -8.92
CA ASN A 212 10.36 -18.73 -8.55
C ASN A 212 11.45 -19.21 -9.51
N LYS A 213 11.48 -20.52 -9.83
CA LYS A 213 12.44 -21.08 -10.80
C LYS A 213 12.24 -20.48 -12.19
N TYR A 214 10.99 -20.31 -12.63
CA TYR A 214 10.64 -19.76 -13.93
C TYR A 214 11.04 -18.28 -14.04
N ASN A 215 10.65 -17.47 -13.06
CA ASN A 215 10.97 -16.04 -13.01
C ASN A 215 12.48 -15.80 -12.94
N ASN A 216 13.23 -16.56 -12.15
CA ASN A 216 14.69 -16.42 -12.11
C ASN A 216 15.36 -16.70 -13.45
N LYS A 217 14.77 -17.58 -14.27
CA LYS A 217 15.31 -17.95 -15.59
C LYS A 217 14.90 -16.95 -16.69
N PHE A 218 13.63 -16.57 -16.75
CA PHE A 218 13.06 -15.81 -17.87
C PHE A 218 12.82 -14.33 -17.55
N PHE A 219 12.63 -14.00 -16.28
CA PHE A 219 12.40 -12.63 -15.79
C PHE A 219 13.40 -12.23 -14.67
N PRO A 220 14.72 -12.42 -14.86
CA PRO A 220 15.70 -12.08 -13.83
C PRO A 220 15.59 -10.58 -13.48
N SER A 221 15.40 -10.29 -12.20
CA SER A 221 15.32 -8.90 -11.71
C SER A 221 16.67 -8.51 -11.10
N PRO A 222 17.24 -7.34 -11.45
CA PRO A 222 16.64 -6.26 -12.25
C PRO A 222 16.93 -6.32 -13.77
N GLU A 223 17.72 -7.27 -14.25
CA GLU A 223 18.27 -7.31 -15.61
C GLU A 223 17.18 -7.24 -16.69
N PHE A 224 16.12 -8.04 -16.56
CA PHE A 224 14.96 -8.02 -17.46
C PHE A 224 14.35 -6.62 -17.58
N LYS A 225 14.10 -5.96 -16.44
CA LYS A 225 13.47 -4.62 -16.38
C LYS A 225 14.35 -3.55 -17.03
N ILE A 226 15.67 -3.68 -16.91
CA ILE A 226 16.62 -2.75 -17.54
C ILE A 226 16.56 -2.91 -19.06
N ARG A 227 16.66 -4.14 -19.56
CA ARG A 227 16.63 -4.46 -20.99
C ARG A 227 15.32 -4.04 -21.65
N ALA A 228 14.18 -4.28 -20.98
CA ALA A 228 12.86 -3.86 -21.45
C ALA A 228 12.76 -2.33 -21.59
N ARG A 229 13.26 -1.56 -20.63
CA ARG A 229 13.26 -0.08 -20.72
C ARG A 229 14.14 0.47 -21.84
N LYS A 230 15.25 -0.22 -22.12
CA LYS A 230 16.13 0.09 -23.24
C LYS A 230 15.55 -0.35 -24.59
N LYS A 231 14.38 -1.01 -24.59
CA LYS A 231 13.73 -1.57 -25.79
C LYS A 231 14.64 -2.50 -26.58
N GLU A 232 15.48 -3.26 -25.88
CA GLU A 232 16.40 -4.23 -26.50
C GLU A 232 15.65 -5.45 -27.09
N PHE A 233 14.39 -5.63 -26.71
CA PHE A 233 13.47 -6.63 -27.22
C PHE A 233 12.04 -6.11 -27.09
N ASP A 234 11.09 -6.75 -27.77
CA ASP A 234 9.66 -6.50 -27.57
C ASP A 234 9.18 -7.19 -26.29
N ASP A 235 9.10 -6.42 -25.21
CA ASP A 235 8.73 -6.90 -23.90
C ASP A 235 7.27 -7.37 -23.82
N LYS A 236 6.38 -6.80 -24.65
CA LYS A 236 4.97 -7.20 -24.69
C LYS A 236 4.81 -8.61 -25.25
N SER A 237 5.38 -8.86 -26.43
CA SER A 237 5.31 -10.18 -27.06
C SER A 237 6.01 -11.24 -26.22
N TYR A 238 7.18 -10.91 -25.66
CA TYR A 238 7.91 -11.81 -24.75
C TYR A 238 7.08 -12.18 -23.52
N THR A 239 6.47 -11.19 -22.87
CA THR A 239 5.65 -11.43 -21.67
C THR A 239 4.44 -12.28 -21.99
N ALA A 240 3.75 -12.03 -23.11
CA ALA A 240 2.57 -12.80 -23.52
C ALA A 240 2.89 -14.28 -23.83
N GLU A 241 4.04 -14.56 -24.48
CA GLU A 241 4.48 -15.93 -24.74
C GLU A 241 4.73 -16.70 -23.44
N HIS A 242 5.47 -16.10 -22.53
CA HIS A 242 5.81 -16.71 -21.24
C HIS A 242 4.59 -16.83 -20.31
N GLU A 243 3.67 -15.87 -20.34
CA GLU A 243 2.40 -15.94 -19.63
C GLU A 243 1.59 -17.18 -20.08
N ALA A 244 1.50 -17.44 -21.38
CA ALA A 244 0.78 -18.61 -21.89
C ALA A 244 1.38 -19.94 -21.39
N ILE A 245 2.71 -20.02 -21.28
CA ILE A 245 3.41 -21.20 -20.73
C ILE A 245 3.10 -21.38 -19.24
N VAL A 246 3.20 -20.30 -18.46
CA VAL A 246 2.93 -20.32 -17.03
C VAL A 246 1.46 -20.63 -16.76
N LEU A 247 0.54 -20.07 -17.55
CA LEU A 247 -0.90 -20.33 -17.44
C LEU A 247 -1.23 -21.80 -17.69
N LYS A 248 -0.60 -22.43 -18.69
CA LYS A 248 -0.74 -23.87 -18.90
C LYS A 248 -0.27 -24.64 -17.67
N LYS A 249 0.90 -24.30 -17.12
CA LYS A 249 1.41 -24.98 -15.93
C LYS A 249 0.51 -24.77 -14.71
N TYR A 250 0.00 -23.55 -14.54
CA TYR A 250 -0.95 -23.22 -13.49
C TYR A 250 -2.19 -24.12 -13.57
N ASN A 251 -2.81 -24.26 -14.74
CA ASN A 251 -3.97 -25.12 -14.94
C ASN A 251 -3.67 -26.61 -14.64
N GLU A 252 -2.51 -27.12 -15.05
CA GLU A 252 -2.09 -28.50 -14.71
C GLU A 252 -2.00 -28.71 -13.19
N VAL A 253 -1.46 -27.74 -12.45
CA VAL A 253 -1.30 -27.82 -11.00
C VAL A 253 -2.65 -27.66 -10.29
N VAL A 254 -3.53 -26.79 -10.80
CA VAL A 254 -4.92 -26.66 -10.34
C VAL A 254 -5.67 -27.99 -10.45
N GLU A 255 -5.57 -28.66 -11.60
CA GLU A 255 -6.19 -29.97 -11.81
C GLU A 255 -5.60 -31.05 -10.91
N LEU A 256 -4.26 -31.10 -10.77
CA LEU A 256 -3.56 -32.08 -9.93
C LEU A 256 -4.02 -32.04 -8.46
N TYR A 257 -4.27 -30.85 -7.93
CA TYR A 257 -4.68 -30.65 -6.55
C TYR A 257 -6.20 -30.46 -6.37
N GLY A 258 -6.98 -30.56 -7.46
CA GLY A 258 -8.44 -30.41 -7.43
C GLY A 258 -8.92 -29.03 -6.94
N ILE A 259 -8.16 -27.97 -7.23
CA ILE A 259 -8.43 -26.62 -6.73
C ILE A 259 -9.64 -26.02 -7.44
N LYS A 260 -10.62 -25.57 -6.67
CA LYS A 260 -11.82 -24.94 -7.21
C LYS A 260 -11.68 -23.43 -7.28
N LEU A 261 -11.39 -22.95 -8.49
CA LEU A 261 -11.14 -21.54 -8.78
C LEU A 261 -12.40 -20.67 -8.76
N LYS A 262 -13.58 -21.26 -8.93
CA LYS A 262 -14.85 -20.55 -8.98
C LYS A 262 -15.85 -21.19 -8.04
N GLN A 263 -16.74 -20.35 -7.52
CA GLN A 263 -17.92 -20.76 -6.78
C GLN A 263 -18.95 -21.44 -7.68
N ASN A 264 -19.78 -22.30 -7.10
CA ASN A 264 -20.91 -22.91 -7.82
C ASN A 264 -22.00 -21.89 -8.21
N LYS A 265 -22.08 -20.76 -7.50
CA LYS A 265 -23.00 -19.65 -7.75
C LYS A 265 -22.19 -18.40 -8.06
N ALA A 266 -22.75 -17.47 -8.83
CA ALA A 266 -22.09 -16.19 -9.17
C ALA A 266 -23.02 -14.98 -8.96
N GLU A 267 -23.94 -15.09 -8.01
CA GLU A 267 -25.02 -14.11 -7.80
C GLU A 267 -24.55 -12.89 -7.03
N ARG A 268 -23.63 -13.06 -6.08
CA ARG A 268 -23.16 -11.98 -5.18
C ARG A 268 -21.75 -11.53 -5.56
N PHE A 269 -21.39 -10.34 -5.08
CA PHE A 269 -20.06 -9.77 -5.27
C PHE A 269 -18.95 -10.74 -4.82
N LEU A 270 -19.06 -11.31 -3.62
CA LEU A 270 -18.05 -12.22 -3.08
C LEU A 270 -17.95 -13.53 -3.88
N ASP A 271 -19.00 -13.91 -4.61
CA ASP A 271 -18.99 -15.14 -5.40
C ASP A 271 -18.15 -15.01 -6.68
N LYS A 272 -17.96 -13.77 -7.16
CA LYS A 272 -17.25 -13.48 -8.41
C LYS A 272 -15.75 -13.27 -8.23
N TRP A 273 -15.35 -12.74 -7.08
CA TRP A 273 -14.00 -12.20 -6.87
C TRP A 273 -13.08 -13.10 -6.05
N PHE A 274 -13.56 -14.24 -5.57
CA PHE A 274 -12.81 -15.13 -4.69
C PHE A 274 -12.92 -16.59 -5.15
N ALA A 275 -11.80 -17.31 -5.08
CA ALA A 275 -11.80 -18.77 -5.23
C ALA A 275 -12.61 -19.43 -4.11
N GLU A 276 -13.05 -20.68 -4.31
CA GLU A 276 -13.91 -21.36 -3.32
C GLU A 276 -13.20 -21.51 -1.97
N SER A 277 -11.95 -21.97 -1.99
CA SER A 277 -11.10 -22.09 -0.80
C SER A 277 -10.95 -20.78 -0.02
N VAL A 278 -10.62 -19.69 -0.72
CA VAL A 278 -10.44 -18.37 -0.09
C VAL A 278 -11.76 -17.88 0.51
N ARG A 279 -12.90 -18.15 -0.14
CA ARG A 279 -14.20 -17.78 0.42
C ARG A 279 -14.50 -18.54 1.71
N GLU A 280 -14.22 -19.84 1.74
CA GLU A 280 -14.39 -20.68 2.93
C GLU A 280 -13.52 -20.18 4.09
N GLU A 281 -12.26 -19.81 3.82
CA GLU A 281 -11.37 -19.19 4.81
C GLU A 281 -11.93 -17.86 5.34
N ILE A 282 -12.45 -17.00 4.44
CA ILE A 282 -13.07 -15.73 4.82
C ILE A 282 -14.30 -15.95 5.71
N ASP A 283 -15.17 -16.89 5.34
CA ASP A 283 -16.37 -17.20 6.11
C ASP A 283 -16.01 -17.80 7.46
N PHE A 284 -15.02 -18.70 7.50
CA PHE A 284 -14.49 -19.25 8.75
C PHE A 284 -14.00 -18.14 9.69
N VAL A 285 -13.15 -17.23 9.21
CA VAL A 285 -12.62 -16.12 10.02
C VAL A 285 -13.73 -15.18 10.48
N SER A 286 -14.69 -14.88 9.60
CA SER A 286 -15.86 -14.07 9.91
C SER A 286 -16.69 -14.69 11.06
N GLU A 287 -16.91 -15.99 11.04
CA GLU A 287 -17.60 -16.71 12.12
C GLU A 287 -16.81 -16.69 13.43
N GLN A 288 -15.49 -16.79 13.40
CA GLN A 288 -14.69 -16.65 14.63
C GLN A 288 -14.77 -15.23 15.21
N ILE A 289 -14.73 -14.21 14.36
CA ILE A 289 -14.86 -12.80 14.79
C ILE A 289 -16.23 -12.54 15.43
N LYS A 290 -17.32 -13.13 14.91
CA LYS A 290 -18.67 -13.01 15.49
C LYS A 290 -18.76 -13.54 16.92
N ARG A 291 -17.93 -14.52 17.29
CA ARG A 291 -17.88 -15.13 18.64
C ARG A 291 -17.14 -14.28 19.67
N VAL A 292 -16.38 -13.26 19.23
CA VAL A 292 -15.67 -12.34 20.13
C VAL A 292 -16.69 -11.54 20.95
N LYS A 293 -16.57 -11.61 22.29
CA LYS A 293 -17.52 -10.99 23.22
C LYS A 293 -17.49 -9.46 23.15
N SER A 294 -16.30 -8.88 23.22
CA SER A 294 -16.08 -7.43 23.16
C SER A 294 -16.52 -6.87 21.81
N LYS A 295 -17.50 -5.95 21.81
CA LYS A 295 -17.99 -5.32 20.58
C LYS A 295 -16.87 -4.49 19.94
N GLU A 296 -16.11 -3.77 20.75
CA GLU A 296 -14.97 -2.95 20.35
C GLU A 296 -13.96 -3.76 19.56
N ILE A 297 -13.57 -4.93 20.09
CA ILE A 297 -12.59 -5.80 19.45
C ILE A 297 -13.17 -6.43 18.19
N ARG A 298 -14.43 -6.87 18.24
CA ARG A 298 -15.12 -7.42 17.07
C ARG A 298 -15.21 -6.40 15.93
N ASP A 299 -15.48 -5.13 16.23
CA ASP A 299 -15.52 -4.03 15.26
C ASP A 299 -14.14 -3.80 14.62
N VAL A 300 -13.06 -3.79 15.43
CA VAL A 300 -11.68 -3.66 14.92
C VAL A 300 -11.29 -4.86 14.06
N LEU A 301 -11.54 -6.09 14.53
CA LEU A 301 -11.27 -7.31 13.78
C LEU A 301 -12.04 -7.36 12.46
N THR A 302 -13.27 -6.84 12.43
CA THR A 302 -14.08 -6.73 11.21
C THR A 302 -13.40 -5.83 10.18
N VAL A 303 -12.85 -4.68 10.60
CA VAL A 303 -12.11 -3.77 9.70
C VAL A 303 -10.76 -4.36 9.28
N ILE A 304 -10.09 -5.12 10.15
CA ILE A 304 -8.88 -5.86 9.77
C ILE A 304 -9.22 -6.90 8.70
N LEU A 305 -10.25 -7.72 8.94
CA LEU A 305 -10.70 -8.75 8.01
C LEU A 305 -11.12 -8.12 6.66
N SER A 306 -11.87 -7.02 6.66
CA SER A 306 -12.27 -6.37 5.41
C SER A 306 -11.08 -5.89 4.58
N ARG A 307 -10.00 -5.41 5.23
CA ARG A 307 -8.75 -5.09 4.55
C ARG A 307 -8.09 -6.35 4.00
N THR A 308 -8.00 -7.42 4.79
CA THR A 308 -7.39 -8.69 4.38
C THR A 308 -8.12 -9.29 3.18
N ILE A 309 -9.46 -9.35 3.21
CA ILE A 309 -10.30 -9.83 2.10
C ILE A 309 -9.96 -9.08 0.80
N ARG A 310 -9.71 -7.77 0.85
CA ARG A 310 -9.34 -7.01 -0.36
C ARG A 310 -8.01 -7.47 -0.97
N SER A 311 -7.10 -8.05 -0.19
CA SER A 311 -5.82 -8.57 -0.66
C SER A 311 -5.91 -10.01 -1.15
N CYS A 312 -6.94 -10.76 -0.75
CA CYS A 312 -7.12 -12.18 -1.09
C CYS A 312 -7.97 -12.42 -2.35
N ARG A 313 -8.44 -11.37 -3.03
CA ARG A 313 -9.28 -11.54 -4.23
C ARG A 313 -8.46 -12.05 -5.43
N ALA A 314 -9.12 -12.76 -6.34
CA ALA A 314 -8.55 -13.33 -7.55
C ALA A 314 -8.20 -12.29 -8.65
N THR A 315 -8.41 -11.00 -8.39
CA THR A 315 -8.26 -9.92 -9.38
C THR A 315 -7.43 -8.79 -8.79
N THR A 316 -6.47 -8.24 -9.52
CA THR A 316 -5.58 -7.21 -8.93
C THR A 316 -6.32 -5.90 -8.67
N HIS A 317 -5.70 -4.98 -7.92
CA HIS A 317 -6.27 -3.63 -7.69
C HIS A 317 -6.36 -2.82 -8.99
N ALA A 318 -5.45 -3.06 -9.94
CA ALA A 318 -5.45 -2.40 -11.23
C ALA A 318 -6.61 -2.88 -12.10
N ASP A 319 -6.87 -4.18 -12.11
CA ASP A 319 -7.89 -4.78 -12.97
C ASP A 319 -9.31 -4.41 -12.55
N LEU A 320 -9.55 -4.13 -11.27
CA LEU A 320 -10.87 -3.65 -10.79
C LEU A 320 -11.31 -2.33 -11.44
N ALA A 321 -10.37 -1.51 -11.92
CA ALA A 321 -10.68 -0.24 -12.58
C ALA A 321 -10.93 -0.40 -14.09
N THR A 322 -10.61 -1.56 -14.67
CA THR A 322 -10.70 -1.84 -16.11
C THR A 322 -11.79 -2.85 -16.46
N LEU A 323 -12.49 -3.38 -15.45
CA LEU A 323 -13.63 -4.28 -15.63
C LEU A 323 -14.88 -3.42 -15.87
N VAL A 324 -15.08 -3.08 -17.15
CA VAL A 324 -16.32 -2.50 -17.71
C VAL A 324 -17.29 -3.63 -18.03
#